data_AF-A0A090N2Z0-F1
#
_entry.id   AF-A0A090N2Z0-F1
#
_cell.length_a   1.000
_cell.length_b   1.000
_cell.length_c   1.000
_cell.angle_alpha   90.00
_cell.angle_beta   90.00
_cell.angle_gamma   90.00
#
_symmetry.space_group_name_H-M   'P 1'
#
loop_
_entity.id
_entity.type
_entity.pdbx_description
1 polymer ?
#
loop_
_entity_poly.entity_id
_entity_poly.type
_entity_poly.pdbx_seq_one_letter_code
_entity_poly.pdbx_strand_id
1 'polypeptide(L)'
;MSFSGAVKIAPDALSDYIAPSQDCVVALDGGRVRIDDLGDAGEVAVRSRRSAPETRAPTGEAVKVTLSDCLACSGCVTSAESVLLEQQSVDEFLSVRKRLRSMGRGIVDWNLGVIVVSVSPQSLCSLGKVYGLDKQDTWTKFSGLMRDMGAYKVYDISGARDLALVETYAEFVERANGGAPTPLLASACPGWVCYAEKTHGELAIPHMATTKSPQQIMGTFVKSAVARDLGVSPDRVYHVSVMPCYDKKLEASRDDFMRGGVKDVDLVLTTGEVVVLLEKAGLHHLREAPNYAYDLMCDGFRVPPESEIAAHFVSGSGGYAEYVFRRAAAEIFNTPIMGAIEWVQLRNMDMREATLTVNNEVVLRVAVAYGFRNIQNLVRSLKMKKCKHHFVEIMACPSGCLNGGGQLPAPEGMSNKELVDALDEHYRIVERERNRVDVDFLYRAWIGGAPGSQPAREILRTQYHIRDKTPVGMIQLGNNW
;
A
#
# COMPACT_ATOMS: atom_id res chain seq x y z
N MET A 1 49.43 -18.23 -13.59
CA MET A 1 49.62 -16.96 -12.88
C MET A 1 48.25 -16.45 -12.46
N SER A 2 48.09 -16.27 -11.15
CA SER A 2 46.85 -15.91 -10.46
C SER A 2 46.56 -14.42 -10.62
N PHE A 3 45.31 -14.07 -10.94
CA PHE A 3 44.75 -12.75 -10.62
C PHE A 3 43.48 -12.98 -9.81
N SER A 4 43.61 -12.75 -8.50
CA SER A 4 42.51 -12.53 -7.57
C SER A 4 42.36 -11.03 -7.36
N GLY A 5 41.12 -10.57 -7.33
CA GLY A 5 40.73 -9.23 -6.91
C GLY A 5 39.22 -9.13 -6.74
N ALA A 6 38.57 -10.20 -6.27
CA ALA A 6 37.15 -10.15 -5.91
C ALA A 6 37.01 -9.35 -4.62
N VAL A 7 36.42 -8.16 -4.70
CA VAL A 7 35.85 -7.48 -3.53
C VAL A 7 34.65 -8.32 -3.09
N LYS A 8 34.86 -9.22 -2.14
CA LYS A 8 33.77 -9.90 -1.43
C LYS A 8 33.15 -8.87 -0.48
N ILE A 9 32.09 -8.23 -0.93
CA ILE A 9 31.20 -7.48 -0.03
C ILE A 9 30.47 -8.52 0.80
N ALA A 10 30.57 -8.42 2.13
CA ALA A 10 29.89 -9.32 3.05
C ALA A 10 28.36 -9.26 2.80
N PRO A 11 27.63 -10.39 2.80
CA PRO A 11 26.17 -10.43 2.56
C PRO A 11 25.35 -9.54 3.51
N ASP A 12 25.94 -9.20 4.64
CA ASP A 12 25.45 -8.45 5.79
C ASP A 12 25.82 -6.95 5.73
N ALA A 13 26.63 -6.52 4.75
CA ALA A 13 27.06 -5.13 4.56
C ALA A 13 26.28 -4.37 3.47
N LEU A 14 25.23 -4.96 2.88
CA LEU A 14 24.39 -4.32 1.86
C LEU A 14 22.95 -4.13 2.35
N SER A 15 22.82 -3.43 3.48
CA SER A 15 21.54 -2.85 3.89
C SER A 15 21.31 -1.59 3.06
N ASP A 16 20.46 -1.68 2.03
CA ASP A 16 19.89 -0.52 1.30
C ASP A 16 18.89 0.26 2.20
N TYR A 17 19.18 0.36 3.50
CA TYR A 17 18.57 1.34 4.39
C TYR A 17 19.23 2.67 4.11
N ILE A 18 18.61 3.46 3.22
CA ILE A 18 18.93 4.88 3.12
C ILE A 18 18.28 5.53 4.34
N ALA A 19 18.98 5.54 5.47
CA ALA A 19 18.86 6.67 6.39
C ALA A 19 19.11 7.94 5.54
N PRO A 20 18.41 9.06 5.76
CA PRO A 20 18.71 10.29 5.03
C PRO A 20 20.21 10.54 5.15
N SER A 21 20.93 10.39 4.04
CA SER A 21 22.38 10.52 4.05
C SER A 21 22.69 11.97 4.39
N GLN A 22 23.62 12.18 5.33
CA GLN A 22 24.14 13.50 5.69
C GLN A 22 24.93 14.19 4.56
N ASP A 23 24.88 13.65 3.34
CA ASP A 23 25.57 14.16 2.15
C ASP A 23 24.61 14.79 1.13
N CYS A 24 23.39 15.17 1.51
CA CYS A 24 22.61 16.15 0.76
C CYS A 24 23.18 17.56 0.98
N VAL A 25 24.42 17.78 0.54
CA VAL A 25 24.94 19.13 0.34
C VAL A 25 24.27 19.67 -0.92
N VAL A 26 23.16 20.37 -0.74
CA VAL A 26 22.74 21.37 -1.73
C VAL A 26 23.85 22.41 -1.73
N ALA A 27 24.65 22.42 -2.80
CA ALA A 27 25.59 23.50 -3.02
C ALA A 27 24.79 24.79 -3.16
N LEU A 28 24.78 25.59 -2.09
CA LEU A 28 24.41 26.99 -2.18
C LEU A 28 25.56 27.68 -2.91
N ASP A 29 25.18 28.40 -3.97
CA ASP A 29 26.01 29.24 -4.84
C ASP A 29 26.86 28.53 -5.92
N GLY A 30 26.39 28.68 -7.16
CA GLY A 30 27.02 28.20 -8.39
C GLY A 30 28.30 28.95 -8.77
N GLY A 31 29.40 28.66 -8.07
CA GLY A 31 30.76 29.08 -8.46
C GLY A 31 31.48 28.01 -9.29
N ARG A 32 31.78 28.29 -10.56
CA ARG A 32 32.64 27.42 -11.40
C ARG A 32 34.08 27.41 -10.86
N VAL A 33 34.58 26.25 -10.43
CA VAL A 33 36.01 26.06 -10.13
C VAL A 33 36.74 25.70 -11.43
N ARG A 34 37.73 26.52 -11.81
CA ARG A 34 38.67 26.23 -12.91
C ARG A 34 39.72 25.24 -12.44
N ILE A 35 39.96 24.20 -13.23
CA ILE A 35 41.05 23.25 -13.04
C ILE A 35 42.20 23.73 -13.93
N ASP A 36 43.16 24.41 -13.32
CA ASP A 36 44.51 24.57 -13.87
C ASP A 36 45.50 24.18 -12.77
N ASP A 37 46.58 23.53 -13.18
CA ASP A 37 47.75 23.07 -12.42
C ASP A 37 47.70 21.68 -11.75
N LEU A 38 47.85 20.66 -12.60
CA LEU A 38 48.53 19.41 -12.23
C LEU A 38 50.05 19.68 -12.16
N GLY A 39 50.60 19.62 -10.95
CA GLY A 39 52.04 19.65 -10.69
C GLY A 39 52.44 18.50 -9.75
N ASP A 40 53.37 17.69 -10.23
CA ASP A 40 53.89 16.45 -9.68
C ASP A 40 54.75 16.66 -8.41
N ALA A 41 54.55 15.83 -7.36
CA ALA A 41 55.54 15.34 -6.37
C ALA A 41 54.93 15.06 -4.97
N GLY A 42 54.93 13.77 -4.60
CA GLY A 42 55.59 13.24 -3.39
C GLY A 42 55.18 13.72 -1.99
N GLU A 43 54.71 12.76 -1.18
CA GLU A 43 54.70 12.69 0.28
C GLU A 43 53.64 13.50 1.07
N VAL A 44 52.65 12.76 1.59
CA VAL A 44 51.66 13.25 2.55
C VAL A 44 52.27 13.26 3.95
N ALA A 45 52.75 14.43 4.39
CA ALA A 45 53.16 14.66 5.77
C ALA A 45 51.97 15.18 6.61
N VAL A 46 51.49 14.37 7.55
CA VAL A 46 50.50 14.78 8.57
C VAL A 46 51.17 15.74 9.56
N ARG A 47 50.96 17.05 9.37
CA ARG A 47 51.31 18.06 10.38
C ARG A 47 50.06 18.47 11.17
N SER A 48 50.06 18.15 12.45
CA SER A 48 49.16 18.72 13.46
C SER A 48 49.39 20.24 13.53
N ARG A 49 48.39 21.04 13.11
CA ARG A 49 48.37 22.49 13.28
C ARG A 49 47.36 22.89 14.34
N ARG A 50 47.86 23.72 15.25
CA ARG A 50 47.20 24.30 16.42
C ARG A 50 45.95 25.09 16.05
N SER A 51 44.90 24.90 16.86
CA SER A 51 43.82 25.83 17.23
C SER A 51 43.41 26.87 16.17
N ALA A 52 42.38 26.53 15.38
CA ALA A 52 41.58 27.49 14.65
C ALA A 52 40.58 28.21 15.60
N PRO A 53 40.15 29.45 15.29
CA PRO A 53 39.22 30.20 16.13
C PRO A 53 37.84 29.55 16.12
N GLU A 54 37.11 29.64 17.24
CA GLU A 54 35.73 29.19 17.39
C GLU A 54 34.86 29.64 16.20
N THR A 55 34.54 28.71 15.31
CA THR A 55 33.50 28.91 14.31
C THR A 55 32.17 29.02 15.04
N ARG A 56 31.59 30.22 14.99
CA ARG A 56 30.18 30.48 15.35
C ARG A 56 29.31 29.32 14.87
N ALA A 57 28.52 28.76 15.78
CA ALA A 57 27.48 27.79 15.45
C ALA A 57 26.64 28.34 14.29
N PRO A 58 26.36 27.55 13.24
CA PRO A 58 25.48 28.00 12.19
C PRO A 58 24.11 28.25 12.81
N THR A 59 23.69 29.52 12.80
CA THR A 59 22.30 29.91 12.97
C THR A 59 21.55 29.53 11.69
N GLY A 60 21.37 28.24 11.45
CA GLY A 60 20.49 27.73 10.42
C GLY A 60 19.19 27.31 11.07
N GLU A 61 18.05 27.83 10.58
CA GLU A 61 16.76 27.21 10.86
C GLU A 61 16.86 25.71 10.56
N ALA A 62 16.36 24.88 11.49
CA ALA A 62 16.31 23.44 11.29
C ALA A 62 15.64 23.15 9.94
N VAL A 63 16.35 22.43 9.07
CA VAL A 63 15.82 21.98 7.78
C VAL A 63 14.58 21.13 8.07
N LYS A 64 13.40 21.69 7.82
CA LYS A 64 12.14 20.93 7.89
C LYS A 64 12.10 20.00 6.69
N VAL A 65 12.44 18.73 6.92
CA VAL A 65 12.18 17.67 5.96
C VAL A 65 10.67 17.57 5.75
N THR A 66 10.22 17.76 4.51
CA THR A 66 8.80 17.71 4.17
C THR A 66 8.39 16.29 3.83
N LEU A 67 7.10 15.95 3.95
CA LEU A 67 6.59 14.63 3.57
C LEU A 67 6.87 14.31 2.09
N SER A 68 6.92 15.34 1.22
CA SER A 68 7.38 15.23 -0.17
C SER A 68 8.78 14.67 -0.28
N ASP A 69 9.71 15.09 0.59
CA ASP A 69 11.10 14.64 0.54
C ASP A 69 11.24 13.17 0.96
N CYS A 70 10.36 12.69 1.85
CA CYS A 70 10.28 11.27 2.24
C CYS A 70 9.61 10.37 1.19
N LEU A 71 8.62 10.89 0.45
CA LEU A 71 7.88 10.11 -0.57
C LEU A 71 8.52 10.18 -1.97
N ALA A 72 9.49 11.08 -2.16
CA ALA A 72 10.17 11.32 -3.43
C ALA A 72 11.27 10.30 -3.76
N CYS A 73 11.19 9.05 -3.31
CA CYS A 73 12.15 8.00 -3.72
C CYS A 73 12.24 7.81 -5.25
N SER A 74 11.35 8.42 -6.05
CA SER A 74 11.43 8.46 -7.51
C SER A 74 10.90 9.74 -8.17
N GLY A 75 10.75 10.85 -7.41
CA GLY A 75 10.24 12.12 -7.96
C GLY A 75 8.84 12.03 -8.59
N CYS A 76 8.01 11.09 -8.14
CA CYS A 76 6.68 10.81 -8.71
C CYS A 76 5.56 11.61 -8.06
N VAL A 77 5.81 12.31 -6.95
CA VAL A 77 4.83 13.14 -6.25
C VAL A 77 5.04 14.60 -6.65
N THR A 78 3.97 15.24 -7.15
CA THR A 78 3.92 16.66 -7.51
C THR A 78 3.57 17.51 -6.28
N SER A 79 3.84 18.82 -6.33
CA SER A 79 3.48 19.73 -5.23
C SER A 79 1.97 19.72 -4.93
N ALA A 80 1.12 19.56 -5.95
CA ALA A 80 -0.32 19.41 -5.75
C ALA A 80 -0.66 18.11 -5.00
N GLU A 81 0.02 17.01 -5.33
CA GLU A 81 -0.14 15.73 -4.63
C GLU A 81 0.36 15.81 -3.19
N SER A 82 1.43 16.56 -2.91
CA SER A 82 1.88 16.85 -1.53
C SER A 82 0.81 17.56 -0.71
N VAL A 83 0.14 18.57 -1.28
CA VAL A 83 -0.98 19.25 -0.62
C VAL A 83 -2.14 18.28 -0.34
N LEU A 84 -2.48 17.40 -1.30
CA LEU A 84 -3.53 16.38 -1.10
C LEU A 84 -3.21 15.37 0.00
N LEU A 85 -1.92 15.08 0.22
CA LEU A 85 -1.47 14.23 1.31
C LEU A 85 -1.62 14.93 2.68
N GLU A 86 -1.26 16.22 2.75
CA GLU A 86 -1.34 17.01 3.99
C GLU A 86 -2.78 17.32 4.40
N GLN A 87 -3.68 17.54 3.43
CA GLN A 87 -5.10 17.73 3.68
C GLN A 87 -5.76 16.51 4.35
N GLN A 88 -5.22 15.32 4.09
CA GLN A 88 -5.69 14.09 4.71
C GLN A 88 -4.93 13.85 6.01
N SER A 89 -5.43 14.38 7.12
CA SER A 89 -4.73 14.35 8.41
C SER A 89 -5.64 14.00 9.58
N VAL A 90 -4.99 13.76 10.74
CA VAL A 90 -5.68 13.60 12.03
C VAL A 90 -6.50 14.84 12.39
N ASP A 91 -6.00 16.03 12.09
CA ASP A 91 -6.73 17.27 12.39
C ASP A 91 -8.02 17.39 11.55
N GLU A 92 -7.98 16.97 10.28
CA GLU A 92 -9.18 16.89 9.45
C GLU A 92 -10.19 15.87 9.99
N PHE A 93 -9.72 14.68 10.40
CA PHE A 93 -10.58 13.70 11.07
C PHE A 93 -11.29 14.29 12.31
N LEU A 94 -10.55 14.99 13.16
CA LEU A 94 -11.09 15.62 14.37
C LEU A 94 -12.04 16.78 14.05
N SER A 95 -11.76 17.56 12.99
CA SER A 95 -12.62 18.62 12.48
C SER A 95 -13.97 18.05 12.02
N VAL A 96 -13.96 16.99 11.22
CA VAL A 96 -15.16 16.30 10.74
C VAL A 96 -15.95 15.71 11.92
N ARG A 97 -15.27 15.05 12.87
CA ARG A 97 -15.90 14.55 14.10
C ARG A 97 -16.62 15.67 14.86
N LYS A 98 -15.96 16.82 15.05
CA LYS A 98 -16.53 17.97 15.75
C LYS A 98 -17.74 18.52 15.01
N ARG A 99 -17.66 18.66 13.68
CA ARG A 99 -18.76 19.13 12.84
C ARG A 99 -19.98 18.22 12.92
N LEU A 100 -19.81 16.90 12.82
CA LEU A 100 -20.91 15.95 12.90
C LEU A 100 -21.54 15.92 14.31
N ARG A 101 -20.73 16.02 15.36
CA ARG A 101 -21.24 16.12 16.75
C ARG A 101 -21.97 17.43 17.05
N SER A 102 -21.50 18.58 16.54
CA SER A 102 -22.13 19.87 16.83
C SER A 102 -23.50 20.04 16.18
N MET A 103 -23.76 19.30 15.09
CA MET A 103 -25.08 19.27 14.46
C MET A 103 -26.07 18.40 15.25
N GLY A 104 -25.60 17.35 15.93
CA GLY A 104 -26.43 16.46 16.74
C GLY A 104 -26.74 17.07 18.10
N ARG A 105 -27.93 17.66 18.28
CA ARG A 105 -28.42 18.20 19.58
C ARG A 105 -28.82 17.08 20.57
N GLY A 106 -27.99 16.05 20.74
CA GLY A 106 -28.27 14.90 21.62
C GLY A 106 -29.27 13.89 21.05
N ILE A 107 -29.74 14.08 19.81
CA ILE A 107 -30.57 13.12 19.06
C ILE A 107 -29.71 12.51 17.96
N VAL A 108 -29.82 11.20 17.78
CA VAL A 108 -29.18 10.48 16.68
C VAL A 108 -29.95 10.77 15.39
N ASP A 109 -29.45 11.71 14.60
CA ASP A 109 -29.98 12.03 13.26
C ASP A 109 -28.94 11.68 12.19
N TRP A 110 -29.19 10.58 11.48
CA TRP A 110 -28.30 10.06 10.45
C TRP A 110 -28.20 11.00 9.24
N ASN A 111 -29.17 11.89 9.02
CA ASN A 111 -29.11 12.88 7.95
C ASN A 111 -27.98 13.91 8.16
N LEU A 112 -27.48 14.04 9.39
CA LEU A 112 -26.34 14.89 9.71
C LEU A 112 -25.02 14.28 9.23
N GLY A 113 -24.97 12.95 9.11
CA GLY A 113 -23.84 12.17 8.64
C GLY A 113 -23.17 11.32 9.72
N VAL A 114 -22.52 10.25 9.29
CA VAL A 114 -21.85 9.27 10.14
C VAL A 114 -20.42 9.05 9.69
N ILE A 115 -19.53 8.73 10.64
CA ILE A 115 -18.17 8.31 10.33
C ILE A 115 -18.12 6.79 10.29
N VAL A 116 -17.59 6.23 9.22
CA VAL A 116 -17.29 4.79 9.12
C VAL A 116 -15.79 4.64 8.96
N VAL A 117 -15.16 3.80 9.78
CA VAL A 117 -13.73 3.54 9.72
C VAL A 117 -13.50 2.15 9.14
N SER A 118 -12.54 2.00 8.23
CA SER A 118 -11.99 0.71 7.85
C SER A 118 -10.48 0.68 8.09
N VAL A 119 -9.91 -0.49 8.31
CA VAL A 119 -8.48 -0.64 8.62
C VAL A 119 -7.88 -1.87 7.93
N SER A 120 -6.62 -1.74 7.52
CA SER A 120 -5.85 -2.84 6.95
C SER A 120 -5.32 -3.82 8.00
N PRO A 121 -5.26 -5.14 7.72
CA PRO A 121 -4.62 -6.10 8.62
C PRO A 121 -3.14 -5.79 8.84
N GLN A 122 -2.45 -5.19 7.87
CA GLN A 122 -1.05 -4.76 8.02
C GLN A 122 -0.88 -3.67 9.08
N SER A 123 -1.79 -2.70 9.13
CA SER A 123 -1.81 -1.67 10.17
C SER A 123 -2.08 -2.28 11.54
N LEU A 124 -3.02 -3.23 11.63
CA LEU A 124 -3.32 -3.91 12.89
C LEU A 124 -2.19 -4.81 13.35
N CYS A 125 -1.55 -5.59 12.46
CA CYS A 125 -0.36 -6.36 12.79
C CYS A 125 0.78 -5.47 13.31
N SER A 126 0.98 -4.29 12.68
CA SER A 126 1.97 -3.31 13.12
C SER A 126 1.67 -2.76 14.51
N LEU A 127 0.44 -2.31 14.75
CA LEU A 127 -0.02 -1.85 16.07
C LEU A 127 0.16 -2.94 17.13
N GLY A 128 -0.30 -4.16 16.85
CA GLY A 128 -0.22 -5.28 17.78
C GLY A 128 1.23 -5.63 18.14
N LYS A 129 2.13 -5.64 17.15
CA LYS A 129 3.53 -5.94 17.39
C LYS A 129 4.24 -4.86 18.21
N VAL A 130 4.01 -3.58 17.89
CA VAL A 130 4.65 -2.45 18.59
C VAL A 130 4.12 -2.28 20.00
N TYR A 131 2.82 -2.47 20.22
CA TYR A 131 2.19 -2.36 21.55
C TYR A 131 2.18 -3.69 22.34
N GLY A 132 2.83 -4.75 21.83
CA GLY A 132 2.92 -6.04 22.52
C GLY A 132 1.57 -6.69 22.81
N LEU A 133 0.62 -6.56 21.88
CA LEU A 133 -0.74 -7.08 22.00
C LEU A 133 -0.94 -8.32 21.11
N ASP A 134 -1.79 -9.23 21.56
CA ASP A 134 -2.26 -10.32 20.71
C ASP A 134 -3.28 -9.81 19.67
N LYS A 135 -3.65 -10.70 18.74
CA LYS A 135 -4.61 -10.39 17.67
C LYS A 135 -5.95 -9.90 18.21
N GLN A 136 -6.52 -10.58 19.20
CA GLN A 136 -7.87 -10.28 19.67
C GLN A 136 -7.89 -8.91 20.37
N ASP A 137 -6.95 -8.69 21.30
CA ASP A 137 -6.81 -7.42 22.00
C ASP A 137 -6.53 -6.28 21.02
N THR A 138 -5.59 -6.46 20.08
CA THR A 138 -5.27 -5.40 19.11
C THR A 138 -6.50 -4.99 18.30
N TRP A 139 -7.26 -5.97 17.80
CA TRP A 139 -8.47 -5.69 17.02
C TRP A 139 -9.51 -4.98 17.89
N THR A 140 -9.87 -5.52 19.04
CA THR A 140 -10.95 -4.94 19.85
C THR A 140 -10.60 -3.58 20.43
N LYS A 141 -9.33 -3.35 20.78
CA LYS A 141 -8.82 -2.07 21.27
C LYS A 141 -8.80 -1.01 20.17
N PHE A 142 -8.37 -1.35 18.96
CA PHE A 142 -8.43 -0.42 17.82
C PHE A 142 -9.87 -0.04 17.51
N SER A 143 -10.79 -1.02 17.46
CA SER A 143 -12.20 -0.74 17.23
C SER A 143 -12.76 0.17 18.33
N GLY A 144 -12.48 -0.12 19.59
CA GLY A 144 -12.89 0.72 20.72
C GLY A 144 -12.35 2.15 20.64
N LEU A 145 -11.07 2.33 20.30
CA LEU A 145 -10.49 3.65 20.06
C LEU A 145 -11.30 4.42 19.00
N MET A 146 -11.56 3.80 17.85
CA MET A 146 -12.29 4.46 16.76
C MET A 146 -13.74 4.79 17.14
N ARG A 147 -14.40 3.90 17.91
CA ARG A 147 -15.75 4.11 18.44
C ARG A 147 -15.81 5.29 19.41
N ASP A 148 -14.88 5.39 20.36
CA ASP A 148 -14.78 6.53 21.27
C ASP A 148 -14.48 7.84 20.52
N MET A 149 -13.70 7.73 19.44
CA MET A 149 -13.44 8.81 18.50
C MET A 149 -14.62 9.14 17.57
N GLY A 150 -15.77 8.48 17.75
CA GLY A 150 -17.03 8.84 17.10
C GLY A 150 -17.36 8.05 15.83
N ALA A 151 -16.65 6.96 15.55
CA ALA A 151 -17.02 6.06 14.46
C ALA A 151 -18.36 5.35 14.75
N TYR A 152 -19.26 5.36 13.77
CA TYR A 152 -20.52 4.63 13.79
C TYR A 152 -20.36 3.17 13.39
N LYS A 153 -19.38 2.84 12.55
CA LYS A 153 -18.98 1.46 12.23
C LYS A 153 -17.46 1.36 12.05
N VAL A 154 -16.89 0.23 12.38
CA VAL A 154 -15.46 -0.08 12.20
C VAL A 154 -15.32 -1.44 11.51
N TYR A 155 -14.68 -1.46 10.34
CA TYR A 155 -14.51 -2.65 9.51
C TYR A 155 -13.04 -3.05 9.37
N ASP A 156 -12.80 -4.36 9.35
CA ASP A 156 -11.56 -4.94 8.82
C ASP A 156 -11.71 -5.08 7.30
N ILE A 157 -10.73 -4.58 6.54
CA ILE A 157 -10.80 -4.58 5.07
C ILE A 157 -10.58 -5.95 4.43
N SER A 158 -10.27 -6.98 5.21
CA SER A 158 -10.00 -8.33 4.72
C SER A 158 -11.10 -8.90 3.83
N GLY A 159 -12.38 -8.61 4.12
CA GLY A 159 -13.50 -9.03 3.24
C GLY A 159 -13.51 -8.34 1.88
N ALA A 160 -13.19 -7.04 1.83
CA ALA A 160 -13.02 -6.31 0.57
C ALA A 160 -11.77 -6.77 -0.20
N ARG A 161 -10.73 -7.25 0.50
CA ARG A 161 -9.59 -7.91 -0.14
C ARG A 161 -9.99 -9.24 -0.77
N ASP A 162 -10.82 -10.05 -0.09
CA ASP A 162 -11.30 -11.32 -0.65
C ASP A 162 -12.10 -11.07 -1.95
N LEU A 163 -12.94 -10.03 -1.98
CA LEU A 163 -13.61 -9.57 -3.20
C LEU A 163 -12.62 -9.15 -4.31
N ALA A 164 -11.57 -8.39 -3.96
CA ALA A 164 -10.53 -7.96 -4.90
C ALA A 164 -9.80 -9.15 -5.53
N LEU A 165 -9.50 -10.18 -4.73
CA LEU A 165 -8.84 -11.40 -5.19
C LEU A 165 -9.72 -12.17 -6.18
N VAL A 166 -10.99 -12.39 -5.83
CA VAL A 166 -11.96 -13.06 -6.70
C VAL A 166 -12.14 -12.32 -8.02
N GLU A 167 -12.31 -10.99 -7.98
CA GLU A 167 -12.51 -10.20 -9.20
C GLU A 167 -11.24 -10.11 -10.06
N THR A 168 -10.06 -10.02 -9.44
CA THR A 168 -8.77 -10.05 -10.15
C THR A 168 -8.58 -11.39 -10.87
N TYR A 169 -8.98 -12.50 -10.24
CA TYR A 169 -8.94 -13.81 -10.88
C TYR A 169 -9.94 -13.92 -12.03
N ALA A 170 -11.15 -13.38 -11.89
CA ALA A 170 -12.11 -13.31 -12.99
C ALA A 170 -11.54 -12.52 -14.18
N GLU A 171 -10.90 -11.37 -13.93
CA GLU A 171 -10.20 -10.60 -14.96
C GLU A 171 -9.03 -11.38 -15.59
N PHE A 172 -8.27 -12.14 -14.80
CA PHE A 172 -7.20 -13.00 -15.31
C PHE A 172 -7.74 -14.05 -16.29
N VAL A 173 -8.83 -14.73 -15.95
CA VAL A 173 -9.47 -15.74 -16.82
C VAL A 173 -10.03 -15.10 -18.09
N GLU A 174 -10.72 -13.96 -17.98
CA GLU A 174 -11.24 -13.21 -19.12
C GLU A 174 -10.12 -12.85 -20.11
N ARG A 175 -9.00 -12.36 -19.61
CA ARG A 175 -7.83 -11.96 -20.43
C ARG A 175 -7.15 -13.15 -21.07
N ALA A 176 -7.02 -14.26 -20.35
CA ALA A 176 -6.45 -15.49 -20.87
C ALA A 176 -7.28 -16.03 -22.07
N ASN A 177 -8.61 -15.94 -21.98
CA ASN A 177 -9.50 -16.37 -23.05
C ASN A 177 -9.62 -15.36 -24.21
N GLY A 178 -9.49 -14.06 -23.92
CA GLY A 178 -9.66 -12.97 -24.89
C GLY A 178 -8.41 -12.59 -25.68
N GLY A 179 -7.27 -13.25 -25.45
CA GLY A 179 -6.01 -12.94 -26.13
C GLY A 179 -5.39 -11.60 -25.72
N ALA A 180 -5.72 -11.11 -24.52
CA ALA A 180 -5.17 -9.86 -24.02
C ALA A 180 -3.65 -9.98 -23.71
N PRO A 181 -2.91 -8.86 -23.67
CA PRO A 181 -1.47 -8.90 -23.39
C PRO A 181 -1.16 -9.52 -22.01
N THR A 182 -0.23 -10.47 -21.99
CA THR A 182 0.33 -11.06 -20.76
C THR A 182 1.68 -10.44 -20.41
N PRO A 183 2.03 -10.29 -19.12
CA PRO A 183 1.26 -10.65 -17.93
C PRO A 183 0.09 -9.70 -17.63
N LEU A 184 -0.85 -10.16 -16.80
CA LEU A 184 -1.71 -9.30 -16.00
C LEU A 184 -0.92 -8.79 -14.78
N LEU A 185 -0.84 -7.48 -14.60
CA LEU A 185 -0.11 -6.83 -13.52
C LEU A 185 -1.09 -6.36 -12.45
N ALA A 186 -0.93 -6.83 -11.22
CA ALA A 186 -1.76 -6.37 -10.10
C ALA A 186 -1.64 -4.85 -9.91
N SER A 187 -2.73 -4.21 -9.47
CA SER A 187 -2.86 -2.76 -9.40
C SER A 187 -3.24 -2.24 -8.01
N ALA A 188 -3.30 -3.10 -7.00
CA ALA A 188 -3.69 -2.72 -5.65
C ALA A 188 -2.69 -1.75 -4.96
N CYS A 189 -1.45 -1.66 -5.45
CA CYS A 189 -0.40 -0.76 -4.96
C CYS A 189 -0.42 0.59 -5.70
N PRO A 190 -0.79 1.70 -5.04
CA PRO A 190 -0.91 2.99 -5.71
C PRO A 190 0.43 3.57 -6.17
N GLY A 191 1.53 3.31 -5.43
CA GLY A 191 2.87 3.73 -5.86
C GLY A 191 3.30 3.11 -7.19
N TRP A 192 2.92 1.84 -7.44
CA TRP A 192 3.10 1.20 -8.74
C TRP A 192 2.20 1.83 -9.81
N VAL A 193 0.91 2.03 -9.52
CA VAL A 193 -0.05 2.67 -10.45
C VAL A 193 0.45 4.05 -10.88
N CYS A 194 0.85 4.91 -9.93
CA CYS A 194 1.37 6.24 -10.22
C CYS A 194 2.63 6.19 -11.10
N TYR A 195 3.55 5.25 -10.83
CA TYR A 195 4.75 5.07 -11.65
C TYR A 195 4.42 4.62 -13.07
N ALA A 196 3.49 3.66 -13.21
CA ALA A 196 3.04 3.14 -14.49
C ALA A 196 2.41 4.25 -15.34
N GLU A 197 1.44 4.99 -14.80
CA GLU A 197 0.71 6.05 -15.51
C GLU A 197 1.61 7.21 -15.95
N LYS A 198 2.56 7.62 -15.09
CA LYS A 198 3.41 8.80 -15.35
C LYS A 198 4.65 8.50 -16.17
N THR A 199 5.15 7.27 -16.16
CA THR A 199 6.46 6.95 -16.75
C THR A 199 6.38 5.92 -17.87
N HIS A 200 5.43 4.98 -17.82
CA HIS A 200 5.34 3.86 -18.77
C HIS A 200 3.92 3.63 -19.25
N GLY A 201 3.10 4.69 -19.35
CA GLY A 201 1.66 4.57 -19.57
C GLY A 201 1.28 3.70 -20.77
N GLU A 202 1.85 4.00 -21.95
CA GLU A 202 1.61 3.23 -23.18
C GLU A 202 2.01 1.75 -23.07
N LEU A 203 3.05 1.45 -22.29
CA LEU A 203 3.58 0.10 -22.15
C LEU A 203 2.86 -0.70 -21.06
N ALA A 204 2.60 -0.08 -19.90
CA ALA A 204 2.18 -0.77 -18.69
C ALA A 204 0.65 -0.84 -18.54
N ILE A 205 -0.08 0.23 -18.88
CA ILE A 205 -1.55 0.30 -18.69
C ILE A 205 -2.28 -0.86 -19.37
N PRO A 206 -1.94 -1.29 -20.61
CA PRO A 206 -2.59 -2.45 -21.25
C PRO A 206 -2.50 -3.74 -20.43
N HIS A 207 -1.46 -3.86 -19.59
CA HIS A 207 -1.22 -5.02 -18.75
C HIS A 207 -1.81 -4.89 -17.34
N MET A 208 -2.23 -3.70 -16.90
CA MET A 208 -2.70 -3.47 -15.53
C MET A 208 -4.09 -4.07 -15.29
N ALA A 209 -4.24 -4.74 -14.15
CA ALA A 209 -5.52 -5.22 -13.66
C ALA A 209 -6.44 -4.05 -13.35
N THR A 210 -7.65 -4.07 -13.88
CA THR A 210 -8.67 -3.03 -13.70
C THR A 210 -9.44 -3.18 -12.39
N THR A 211 -9.27 -4.30 -11.68
CA THR A 211 -9.85 -4.50 -10.34
C THR A 211 -9.37 -3.41 -9.36
N LYS A 212 -10.31 -2.77 -8.67
CA LYS A 212 -10.07 -1.77 -7.63
C LYS A 212 -9.27 -2.37 -6.47
N SER A 213 -8.50 -1.53 -5.78
CA SER A 213 -7.83 -1.99 -4.56
C SER A 213 -8.83 -2.28 -3.44
N PRO A 214 -8.45 -3.08 -2.42
CA PRO A 214 -9.33 -3.37 -1.29
C PRO A 214 -9.87 -2.11 -0.60
N GLN A 215 -9.05 -1.05 -0.52
CA GLN A 215 -9.45 0.27 -0.01
C GLN A 215 -10.69 0.81 -0.72
N GLN A 216 -10.65 0.82 -2.05
CA GLN A 216 -11.70 1.41 -2.86
C GLN A 216 -12.93 0.52 -2.95
N ILE A 217 -12.75 -0.82 -2.91
CA ILE A 217 -13.86 -1.77 -2.79
C ILE A 217 -14.59 -1.56 -1.47
N MET A 218 -13.86 -1.44 -0.34
CA MET A 218 -14.48 -1.16 0.95
C MET A 218 -15.17 0.21 0.95
N GLY A 219 -14.56 1.23 0.35
CA GLY A 219 -15.20 2.53 0.16
C GLY A 219 -16.53 2.43 -0.58
N THR A 220 -16.55 1.71 -1.69
CA THR A 220 -17.78 1.43 -2.45
C THR A 220 -18.81 0.67 -1.59
N PHE A 221 -18.38 -0.31 -0.80
CA PHE A 221 -19.25 -1.07 0.10
C PHE A 221 -19.87 -0.17 1.16
N VAL A 222 -19.09 0.61 1.90
CA VAL A 222 -19.64 1.42 3.00
C VAL A 222 -20.55 2.53 2.46
N LYS A 223 -20.19 3.17 1.35
CA LYS A 223 -20.99 4.24 0.74
C LYS A 223 -22.31 3.74 0.16
N SER A 224 -22.42 2.45 -0.15
CA SER A 224 -23.66 1.84 -0.65
C SER A 224 -24.42 1.10 0.44
N ALA A 225 -23.83 0.07 1.04
CA ALA A 225 -24.48 -0.79 2.02
C ALA A 225 -24.84 -0.04 3.31
N VAL A 226 -23.91 0.70 3.91
CA VAL A 226 -24.18 1.43 5.17
C VAL A 226 -25.15 2.58 4.94
N ALA A 227 -25.01 3.31 3.82
CA ALA A 227 -25.93 4.38 3.47
C ALA A 227 -27.37 3.84 3.29
N ARG A 228 -27.53 2.71 2.60
CA ARG A 228 -28.80 2.01 2.42
C ARG A 228 -29.38 1.55 3.75
N ASP A 229 -28.58 0.91 4.60
CA ASP A 229 -29.03 0.40 5.91
C ASP A 229 -29.53 1.52 6.82
N LEU A 230 -28.93 2.71 6.71
CA LEU A 230 -29.34 3.90 7.47
C LEU A 230 -30.45 4.72 6.80
N GLY A 231 -30.82 4.41 5.55
CA GLY A 231 -31.79 5.18 4.78
C GLY A 231 -31.32 6.59 4.43
N VAL A 232 -30.01 6.81 4.28
CA VAL A 232 -29.41 8.12 3.96
C VAL A 232 -28.71 8.09 2.59
N SER A 233 -28.43 9.27 2.05
CA SER A 233 -27.66 9.39 0.82
C SER A 233 -26.16 9.05 1.05
N PRO A 234 -25.44 8.52 0.04
CA PRO A 234 -24.03 8.12 0.19
C PRO A 234 -23.07 9.22 0.69
N ASP A 235 -23.36 10.49 0.40
CA ASP A 235 -22.59 11.66 0.88
C ASP A 235 -22.69 11.86 2.41
N ARG A 236 -23.67 11.24 3.07
CA ARG A 236 -23.81 11.26 4.54
C ARG A 236 -22.93 10.24 5.24
N VAL A 237 -22.33 9.31 4.52
CA VAL A 237 -21.34 8.37 5.09
C VAL A 237 -19.96 8.95 4.84
N TYR A 238 -19.26 9.41 5.88
CA TYR A 238 -17.87 9.85 5.81
C TYR A 238 -16.94 8.65 6.11
N HIS A 239 -16.33 8.10 5.07
CA HIS A 239 -15.47 6.94 5.15
C HIS A 239 -14.00 7.32 5.38
N VAL A 240 -13.45 6.80 6.47
CA VAL A 240 -12.05 6.92 6.85
C VAL A 240 -11.38 5.57 6.72
N SER A 241 -10.24 5.50 6.03
CA SER A 241 -9.49 4.27 5.82
C SER A 241 -8.13 4.36 6.52
N VAL A 242 -7.76 3.35 7.31
CA VAL A 242 -6.46 3.27 8.01
C VAL A 242 -5.54 2.29 7.30
N MET A 243 -4.42 2.79 6.81
CA MET A 243 -3.55 2.09 5.86
C MET A 243 -2.06 2.16 6.24
N PRO A 244 -1.23 1.20 5.81
CA PRO A 244 0.20 1.20 6.11
C PRO A 244 0.99 2.09 5.12
N CYS A 245 0.34 2.98 4.38
CA CYS A 245 0.91 3.59 3.17
C CYS A 245 0.36 5.01 2.94
N TYR A 246 1.25 5.95 2.65
CA TYR A 246 0.87 7.31 2.25
C TYR A 246 0.25 7.36 0.85
N ASP A 247 0.69 6.53 -0.10
CA ASP A 247 0.14 6.56 -1.47
C ASP A 247 -1.35 6.18 -1.51
N LYS A 248 -1.88 5.55 -0.45
CA LYS A 248 -3.32 5.31 -0.30
C LYS A 248 -4.13 6.60 -0.14
N LYS A 249 -3.55 7.66 0.44
CA LYS A 249 -4.12 9.02 0.45
C LYS A 249 -4.23 9.56 -0.98
N LEU A 250 -3.19 9.38 -1.81
CA LEU A 250 -3.25 9.77 -3.22
C LEU A 250 -4.29 8.97 -3.99
N GLU A 251 -4.39 7.67 -3.74
CA GLU A 251 -5.43 6.83 -4.34
C GLU A 251 -6.84 7.35 -4.01
N ALA A 252 -7.12 7.67 -2.74
CA ALA A 252 -8.42 8.21 -2.31
C ALA A 252 -8.77 9.56 -2.94
N SER A 253 -7.76 10.33 -3.37
CA SER A 253 -7.95 11.64 -3.99
C SER A 253 -8.20 11.60 -5.50
N ARG A 254 -8.18 10.42 -6.14
CA ARG A 254 -8.39 10.33 -7.60
C ARG A 254 -9.87 10.44 -7.96
N ASP A 255 -10.14 11.19 -9.03
CA ASP A 255 -11.49 11.33 -9.60
C ASP A 255 -12.06 9.99 -10.11
N ASP A 256 -11.18 9.03 -10.46
CA ASP A 256 -11.54 7.66 -10.84
C ASP A 256 -12.31 6.90 -9.73
N PHE A 257 -12.20 7.35 -8.47
CA PHE A 257 -12.85 6.76 -7.30
C PHE A 257 -13.94 7.67 -6.73
N MET A 258 -14.71 8.27 -7.62
CA MET A 258 -15.88 9.08 -7.32
C MET A 258 -17.09 8.64 -8.14
N ARG A 259 -18.27 8.55 -7.50
CA ARG A 259 -19.54 8.25 -8.19
C ARG A 259 -20.58 9.29 -7.81
N GLY A 260 -21.16 9.95 -8.80
CA GLY A 260 -22.18 10.98 -8.56
C GLY A 260 -21.71 12.12 -7.65
N GLY A 261 -20.44 12.49 -7.73
CA GLY A 261 -19.83 13.51 -6.86
C GLY A 261 -19.42 13.03 -5.46
N VAL A 262 -19.65 11.75 -5.13
CA VAL A 262 -19.31 11.15 -3.84
C VAL A 262 -18.06 10.30 -3.97
N LYS A 263 -17.03 10.58 -3.17
CA LYS A 263 -15.81 9.77 -3.11
C LYS A 263 -16.09 8.40 -2.50
N ASP A 264 -15.41 7.36 -2.98
CA ASP A 264 -15.43 6.04 -2.34
C ASP A 264 -14.77 6.10 -0.93
N VAL A 265 -13.71 6.89 -0.77
CA VAL A 265 -12.97 7.10 0.49
C VAL A 265 -12.74 8.59 0.68
N ASP A 266 -13.19 9.14 1.81
CA ASP A 266 -13.10 10.59 2.05
C ASP A 266 -11.77 11.00 2.70
N LEU A 267 -11.23 10.12 3.56
CA LEU A 267 -10.00 10.37 4.29
C LEU A 267 -9.19 9.09 4.47
N VAL A 268 -7.88 9.16 4.29
CA VAL A 268 -6.97 8.08 4.66
C VAL A 268 -6.06 8.55 5.80
N LEU A 269 -5.93 7.71 6.82
CA LEU A 269 -4.95 7.86 7.89
C LEU A 269 -3.93 6.74 7.78
N THR A 270 -2.67 7.03 8.07
CA THR A 270 -1.62 6.03 8.15
C THR A 270 -1.64 5.29 9.49
N THR A 271 -0.97 4.14 9.57
CA THR A 271 -0.75 3.45 10.86
C THR A 271 -0.07 4.36 11.89
N GLY A 272 0.92 5.18 11.46
CA GLY A 272 1.55 6.18 12.31
C GLY A 272 0.60 7.27 12.83
N GLU A 273 -0.36 7.70 12.02
CA GLU A 273 -1.36 8.69 12.43
C GLU A 273 -2.35 8.17 13.48
N VAL A 274 -2.47 6.84 13.63
CA VAL A 274 -3.24 6.24 14.75
C VAL A 274 -2.57 6.51 16.09
N VAL A 275 -1.23 6.61 16.16
CA VAL A 275 -0.52 6.96 17.39
C VAL A 275 -0.86 8.38 17.82
N VAL A 276 -0.90 9.30 16.86
CA VAL A 276 -1.33 10.69 17.11
C VAL A 276 -2.80 10.72 17.57
N LEU A 277 -3.67 9.86 17.03
CA LEU A 277 -5.05 9.75 17.52
C LEU A 277 -5.14 9.23 18.95
N LEU A 278 -4.29 8.27 19.35
CA LEU A 278 -4.21 7.80 20.74
C LEU A 278 -3.85 8.94 21.68
N GLU A 279 -2.82 9.72 21.34
CA GLU A 279 -2.40 10.89 22.13
C GLU A 279 -3.53 11.93 22.23
N LYS A 280 -4.22 12.22 21.12
CA LYS A 280 -5.37 13.15 21.10
C LYS A 280 -6.57 12.62 21.89
N ALA A 281 -6.69 11.32 22.07
CA ALA A 281 -7.68 10.67 22.93
C ALA A 281 -7.26 10.68 24.41
N GLY A 282 -6.04 11.14 24.74
CA GLY A 282 -5.49 11.12 26.08
C GLY A 282 -5.00 9.74 26.52
N LEU A 283 -4.70 8.85 25.57
CA LEU A 283 -4.22 7.49 25.81
C LEU A 283 -2.73 7.38 25.45
N HIS A 284 -1.94 6.73 26.29
CA HIS A 284 -0.51 6.51 26.03
C HIS A 284 -0.24 5.16 25.37
N HIS A 285 -1.17 4.21 25.50
CA HIS A 285 -1.04 2.86 24.99
C HIS A 285 -2.38 2.34 24.43
N LEU A 286 -2.34 1.59 23.33
CA LEU A 286 -3.57 1.06 22.71
C LEU A 286 -4.41 0.19 23.67
N ARG A 287 -3.75 -0.52 24.59
CA ARG A 287 -4.41 -1.29 25.69
C ARG A 287 -5.39 -0.50 26.54
N GLU A 288 -5.24 0.81 26.64
CA GLU A 288 -6.10 1.66 27.45
C GLU A 288 -7.45 1.93 26.78
N ALA A 289 -7.55 1.76 25.46
CA ALA A 289 -8.79 1.92 24.73
C ALA A 289 -9.86 0.90 25.19
N PRO A 290 -11.16 1.19 25.05
CA PRO A 290 -12.20 0.20 25.33
C PRO A 290 -12.12 -0.97 24.34
N ASN A 291 -12.80 -2.07 24.67
CA ASN A 291 -12.95 -3.20 23.74
C ASN A 291 -14.27 -3.07 23.00
N TYR A 292 -14.22 -3.11 21.67
CA TYR A 292 -15.41 -3.16 20.82
C TYR A 292 -15.22 -4.17 19.68
N ALA A 293 -16.29 -4.85 19.27
CA ALA A 293 -16.22 -5.78 18.15
C ALA A 293 -16.12 -5.04 16.81
N TYR A 294 -15.64 -5.70 15.76
CA TYR A 294 -15.74 -5.16 14.42
C TYR A 294 -17.14 -5.38 13.85
N ASP A 295 -17.57 -4.45 12.99
CA ASP A 295 -18.70 -4.66 12.12
C ASP A 295 -18.32 -5.62 10.99
N LEU A 296 -19.29 -6.44 10.57
CA LEU A 296 -19.11 -7.42 9.51
C LEU A 296 -19.75 -6.92 8.22
N MET A 297 -19.12 -7.22 7.07
CA MET A 297 -19.70 -6.91 5.77
C MET A 297 -20.96 -7.74 5.49
N CYS A 298 -21.05 -8.94 6.09
CA CYS A 298 -22.22 -9.81 6.07
C CYS A 298 -22.18 -10.78 7.27
N ASP A 299 -23.33 -11.30 7.66
CA ASP A 299 -23.45 -12.28 8.75
C ASP A 299 -22.98 -13.69 8.36
N GLY A 300 -22.78 -13.94 7.05
CA GLY A 300 -22.33 -15.21 6.52
C GLY A 300 -20.81 -15.37 6.57
N PHE A 301 -20.36 -16.49 7.15
CA PHE A 301 -18.99 -16.96 7.04
C PHE A 301 -18.92 -18.24 6.22
N ARG A 302 -17.84 -18.41 5.47
CA ARG A 302 -17.57 -19.62 4.70
C ARG A 302 -16.14 -20.06 4.91
N VAL A 303 -15.95 -21.37 4.96
CA VAL A 303 -14.62 -21.98 4.82
C VAL A 303 -14.43 -22.29 3.34
N PRO A 304 -13.68 -21.48 2.58
CA PRO A 304 -13.44 -21.77 1.17
C PRO A 304 -12.45 -22.94 1.03
N PRO A 305 -12.43 -23.64 -0.12
CA PRO A 305 -11.40 -24.61 -0.42
C PRO A 305 -10.00 -23.94 -0.41
N GLU A 306 -8.94 -24.71 -0.19
CA GLU A 306 -7.57 -24.16 -0.13
C GLU A 306 -7.16 -23.43 -1.42
N SER A 307 -7.73 -23.83 -2.56
CA SER A 307 -7.51 -23.14 -3.84
C SER A 307 -7.99 -21.69 -3.87
N GLU A 308 -8.88 -21.30 -2.95
CA GLU A 308 -9.45 -19.96 -2.79
C GLU A 308 -8.85 -19.20 -1.60
N ILE A 309 -7.72 -19.67 -1.08
CA ILE A 309 -7.04 -19.03 0.04
C ILE A 309 -5.77 -18.34 -0.45
N ALA A 310 -5.62 -17.08 -0.07
CA ALA A 310 -4.47 -16.24 -0.36
C ALA A 310 -3.61 -15.97 0.88
N ALA A 311 -2.37 -15.51 0.63
CA ALA A 311 -1.47 -14.92 1.62
C ALA A 311 -1.09 -15.86 2.79
N HIS A 312 -1.20 -17.18 2.59
CA HIS A 312 -0.81 -18.17 3.59
C HIS A 312 0.71 -18.37 3.64
N PHE A 313 1.37 -18.29 2.47
CA PHE A 313 2.78 -18.69 2.37
C PHE A 313 3.73 -17.59 1.84
N VAL A 314 3.21 -16.56 1.15
CA VAL A 314 4.06 -15.80 0.21
C VAL A 314 4.13 -14.30 0.49
N SER A 315 3.01 -13.67 0.90
CA SER A 315 2.85 -12.22 0.79
C SER A 315 2.12 -11.61 1.99
N GLY A 316 2.81 -10.73 2.72
CA GLY A 316 2.22 -9.74 3.62
C GLY A 316 1.41 -8.63 2.94
N SER A 317 1.22 -8.71 1.62
CA SER A 317 0.59 -7.68 0.77
C SER A 317 -0.68 -8.15 0.08
N GLY A 318 -1.28 -9.22 0.59
CA GLY A 318 -2.60 -9.70 0.18
C GLY A 318 -2.61 -10.95 -0.72
N GLY A 319 -1.45 -11.41 -1.19
CA GLY A 319 -1.31 -12.74 -1.80
C GLY A 319 -2.04 -12.95 -3.13
N TYR A 320 -2.10 -11.92 -3.98
CA TYR A 320 -2.70 -11.99 -5.32
C TYR A 320 -2.03 -13.04 -6.21
N ALA A 321 -0.69 -13.10 -6.23
CA ALA A 321 0.02 -14.08 -7.05
C ALA A 321 -0.26 -15.52 -6.59
N GLU A 322 -0.28 -15.74 -5.27
CA GLU A 322 -0.67 -17.03 -4.69
C GLU A 322 -2.10 -17.40 -5.05
N TYR A 323 -3.05 -16.47 -4.87
CA TYR A 323 -4.46 -16.70 -5.15
C TYR A 323 -4.69 -17.09 -6.62
N VAL A 324 -4.16 -16.28 -7.55
CA VAL A 324 -4.29 -16.56 -9.00
C VAL A 324 -3.65 -17.89 -9.34
N PHE A 325 -2.48 -18.21 -8.78
CA PHE A 325 -1.79 -19.46 -9.05
C PHE A 325 -2.60 -20.68 -8.61
N ARG A 326 -3.12 -20.69 -7.38
CA ARG A 326 -3.92 -21.80 -6.85
C ARG A 326 -5.24 -21.97 -7.58
N ARG A 327 -5.96 -20.87 -7.80
CA ARG A 327 -7.26 -20.85 -8.50
C ARG A 327 -7.09 -21.36 -9.94
N ALA A 328 -6.12 -20.82 -10.68
CA ALA A 328 -5.85 -21.27 -12.05
C ALA A 328 -5.41 -22.73 -12.11
N ALA A 329 -4.54 -23.17 -11.19
CA ALA A 329 -4.12 -24.56 -11.13
C ALA A 329 -5.32 -25.51 -10.93
N ALA A 330 -6.25 -25.16 -10.03
CA ALA A 330 -7.45 -25.95 -9.76
C ALA A 330 -8.47 -25.90 -10.90
N GLU A 331 -8.85 -24.71 -11.38
CA GLU A 331 -9.99 -24.54 -12.30
C GLU A 331 -9.64 -24.63 -13.77
N ILE A 332 -8.45 -24.15 -14.18
CA ILE A 332 -8.04 -24.12 -15.59
C ILE A 332 -7.28 -25.40 -15.95
N PHE A 333 -6.37 -25.83 -15.07
CA PHE A 333 -5.45 -26.94 -15.34
C PHE A 333 -5.80 -28.23 -14.61
N ASN A 334 -6.90 -28.28 -13.86
CA ASN A 334 -7.37 -29.44 -13.10
C ASN A 334 -6.26 -30.11 -12.26
N THR A 335 -5.37 -29.28 -11.70
CA THR A 335 -4.19 -29.67 -10.91
C THR A 335 -4.20 -28.85 -9.61
N PRO A 336 -5.14 -29.11 -8.68
CA PRO A 336 -5.24 -28.35 -7.43
C PRO A 336 -3.94 -28.51 -6.59
N ILE A 337 -3.48 -27.39 -6.03
CA ILE A 337 -2.25 -27.33 -5.21
C ILE A 337 -2.64 -27.28 -3.74
N MET A 338 -2.13 -28.24 -2.97
CA MET A 338 -2.34 -28.36 -1.52
C MET A 338 -1.03 -28.10 -0.78
N GLY A 339 -1.10 -27.39 0.35
CA GLY A 339 0.05 -27.02 1.16
C GLY A 339 0.90 -25.90 0.57
N ALA A 340 2.17 -25.82 0.97
CA ALA A 340 3.08 -24.75 0.58
C ALA A 340 3.39 -24.80 -0.92
N ILE A 341 3.40 -23.61 -1.56
CA ILE A 341 3.85 -23.46 -2.95
C ILE A 341 5.37 -23.29 -2.95
N GLU A 342 6.05 -23.95 -3.89
CA GLU A 342 7.47 -23.73 -4.13
C GLU A 342 7.69 -22.40 -4.89
N TRP A 343 8.39 -21.48 -4.24
CA TRP A 343 8.76 -20.19 -4.83
C TRP A 343 10.25 -20.16 -5.10
N VAL A 344 10.61 -19.96 -6.36
CA VAL A 344 11.99 -19.78 -6.77
C VAL A 344 12.36 -18.31 -6.60
N GLN A 345 13.36 -18.05 -5.74
CA GLN A 345 13.98 -16.74 -5.65
C GLN A 345 14.70 -16.46 -6.98
N LEU A 346 14.39 -15.31 -7.59
CA LEU A 346 15.08 -14.86 -8.79
C LEU A 346 16.31 -14.03 -8.40
N ARG A 347 16.18 -12.71 -8.40
CA ARG A 347 17.30 -11.80 -8.14
C ARG A 347 17.54 -11.58 -6.64
N ASN A 348 16.46 -11.54 -5.87
CA ASN A 348 16.44 -11.25 -4.43
C ASN A 348 15.11 -11.78 -3.85
N MET A 349 14.95 -11.72 -2.52
CA MET A 349 13.74 -12.18 -1.83
C MET A 349 12.45 -11.46 -2.24
N ASP A 350 12.58 -10.22 -2.73
CA ASP A 350 11.48 -9.39 -3.23
C ASP A 350 11.13 -9.66 -4.71
N MET A 351 11.84 -10.59 -5.35
CA MET A 351 11.52 -11.08 -6.70
C MET A 351 11.50 -12.60 -6.71
N ARG A 352 10.29 -13.16 -6.63
CA ARG A 352 10.04 -14.61 -6.57
C ARG A 352 9.10 -15.05 -7.67
N GLU A 353 9.25 -16.25 -8.18
CA GLU A 353 8.32 -16.84 -9.14
C GLU A 353 7.87 -18.25 -8.75
N ALA A 354 6.64 -18.59 -9.13
CA ALA A 354 6.10 -19.94 -9.06
C ALA A 354 5.67 -20.38 -10.46
N THR A 355 5.90 -21.65 -10.77
CA THR A 355 5.65 -22.24 -12.08
C THR A 355 4.82 -23.50 -11.93
N LEU A 356 3.76 -23.63 -12.72
CA LEU A 356 2.96 -24.86 -12.84
C LEU A 356 3.37 -25.59 -14.11
N THR A 357 3.72 -26.87 -13.94
CA THR A 357 4.06 -27.76 -15.04
C THR A 357 3.01 -28.87 -15.13
N VAL A 358 2.42 -29.03 -16.31
CA VAL A 358 1.47 -30.10 -16.62
C VAL A 358 1.97 -30.82 -17.87
N ASN A 359 2.04 -32.15 -17.85
CA ASN A 359 2.57 -32.97 -18.96
C ASN A 359 3.96 -32.51 -19.46
N ASN A 360 4.86 -32.13 -18.55
CA ASN A 360 6.20 -31.58 -18.82
C ASN A 360 6.22 -30.21 -19.54
N GLU A 361 5.09 -29.53 -19.67
CA GLU A 361 5.01 -28.18 -20.22
C GLU A 361 4.70 -27.16 -19.14
N VAL A 362 5.35 -26.00 -19.19
CA VAL A 362 5.06 -24.88 -18.29
C VAL A 362 3.80 -24.19 -18.76
N VAL A 363 2.70 -24.39 -18.03
CA VAL A 363 1.37 -23.89 -18.39
C VAL A 363 0.99 -22.60 -17.65
N LEU A 364 1.60 -22.34 -16.49
CA LEU A 364 1.37 -21.12 -15.73
C LEU A 364 2.65 -20.65 -15.06
N ARG A 365 2.83 -19.34 -15.02
CA ARG A 365 3.95 -18.69 -14.33
C ARG A 365 3.45 -17.42 -13.69
N VAL A 366 3.60 -17.32 -12.38
CA VAL A 366 3.28 -16.11 -11.62
C VAL A 366 4.53 -15.56 -10.97
N ALA A 367 4.57 -14.26 -10.71
CA ALA A 367 5.66 -13.65 -9.98
C ALA A 367 5.17 -12.65 -8.93
N VAL A 368 6.03 -12.43 -7.95
CA VAL A 368 5.98 -11.34 -6.99
C VAL A 368 7.16 -10.43 -7.30
N ALA A 369 6.91 -9.12 -7.47
CA ALA A 369 7.91 -8.11 -7.76
C ALA A 369 7.72 -6.89 -6.84
N TYR A 370 8.47 -6.87 -5.74
CA TYR A 370 8.41 -5.81 -4.73
C TYR A 370 9.61 -4.88 -4.81
N GLY A 371 9.40 -3.59 -4.54
CA GLY A 371 10.44 -2.57 -4.63
C GLY A 371 10.64 -2.03 -6.05
N PHE A 372 10.88 -0.73 -6.17
CA PHE A 372 11.07 -0.06 -7.46
C PHE A 372 12.18 -0.66 -8.34
N ARG A 373 13.26 -1.16 -7.73
CA ARG A 373 14.34 -1.84 -8.48
C ARG A 373 13.82 -3.07 -9.23
N ASN A 374 12.96 -3.88 -8.61
CA ASN A 374 12.37 -5.05 -9.24
C ASN A 374 11.28 -4.64 -10.25
N ILE A 375 10.49 -3.61 -9.95
CA ILE A 375 9.52 -3.03 -10.89
C ILE A 375 10.19 -2.54 -12.18
N GLN A 376 11.29 -1.80 -12.07
CA GLN A 376 12.04 -1.32 -13.23
C GLN A 376 12.56 -2.48 -14.09
N ASN A 377 13.02 -3.56 -13.45
CA ASN A 377 13.45 -4.77 -14.15
C ASN A 377 12.30 -5.46 -14.88
N LEU A 378 11.13 -5.57 -14.23
CA LEU A 378 9.91 -6.10 -14.83
C LEU A 378 9.49 -5.27 -16.05
N VAL A 379 9.40 -3.94 -15.91
CA VAL A 379 9.04 -3.04 -17.01
C VAL A 379 10.05 -3.14 -18.16
N ARG A 380 11.35 -3.22 -17.86
CA ARG A 380 12.37 -3.45 -18.89
C ARG A 380 12.14 -4.79 -19.61
N SER A 381 11.74 -5.84 -18.91
CA SER A 381 11.41 -7.13 -19.52
C SER A 381 10.17 -7.07 -20.42
N LEU A 382 9.16 -6.27 -20.07
CA LEU A 382 7.99 -5.99 -20.91
C LEU A 382 8.41 -5.25 -22.17
N LYS A 383 9.19 -4.18 -22.04
CA LYS A 383 9.71 -3.39 -23.18
C LYS A 383 10.50 -4.23 -24.17
N MET A 384 11.28 -5.20 -23.66
CA MET A 384 12.06 -6.12 -24.49
C MET A 384 11.25 -7.32 -25.01
N LYS A 385 9.96 -7.43 -24.68
CA LYS A 385 9.10 -8.61 -24.97
C LYS A 385 9.72 -9.93 -24.49
N LYS A 386 10.36 -9.91 -23.31
CA LYS A 386 11.02 -11.07 -22.67
C LYS A 386 10.32 -11.54 -21.39
N CYS A 387 9.26 -10.87 -20.97
CA CYS A 387 8.47 -11.31 -19.82
C CYS A 387 7.72 -12.61 -20.17
N LYS A 388 7.87 -13.65 -19.35
CA LYS A 388 7.24 -14.97 -19.52
C LYS A 388 6.15 -15.22 -18.49
N HIS A 389 5.86 -14.24 -17.64
CA HIS A 389 4.88 -14.34 -16.58
C HIS A 389 3.48 -14.15 -17.16
N HIS A 390 2.50 -14.85 -16.59
CA HIS A 390 1.09 -14.70 -16.91
C HIS A 390 0.42 -13.73 -15.93
N PHE A 391 0.88 -13.70 -14.69
CA PHE A 391 0.43 -12.77 -13.65
C PHE A 391 1.62 -12.28 -12.82
N VAL A 392 1.61 -11.00 -12.44
CA VAL A 392 2.63 -10.44 -11.54
C VAL A 392 1.97 -9.60 -10.45
N GLU A 393 2.19 -9.98 -9.19
CA GLU A 393 1.88 -9.14 -8.03
C GLU A 393 2.99 -8.10 -7.84
N ILE A 394 2.62 -6.81 -7.75
CA ILE A 394 3.56 -5.70 -7.71
C ILE A 394 3.30 -4.83 -6.49
N MET A 395 4.37 -4.50 -5.75
CA MET A 395 4.33 -3.52 -4.66
C MET A 395 5.54 -2.58 -4.78
N ALA A 396 5.32 -1.29 -4.59
CA ALA A 396 6.37 -0.26 -4.69
C ALA A 396 7.41 -0.35 -3.56
N CYS A 397 6.99 -0.76 -2.37
CA CYS A 397 7.85 -0.94 -1.20
C CYS A 397 8.56 -2.31 -1.24
N PRO A 398 9.87 -2.37 -0.92
CA PRO A 398 10.54 -3.63 -0.58
C PRO A 398 9.82 -4.33 0.57
N SER A 399 9.72 -5.66 0.57
CA SER A 399 8.88 -6.45 1.49
C SER A 399 7.37 -6.12 1.46
N GLY A 400 6.92 -5.31 0.49
CA GLY A 400 5.52 -4.99 0.29
C GLY A 400 4.90 -4.13 1.40
N CYS A 401 3.59 -4.31 1.64
CA CYS A 401 2.79 -3.42 2.50
C CYS A 401 3.21 -3.43 3.98
N LEU A 402 3.85 -4.49 4.47
CA LEU A 402 4.32 -4.56 5.86
C LEU A 402 5.47 -3.60 6.15
N ASN A 403 6.19 -3.18 5.11
CA ASN A 403 7.23 -2.16 5.14
C ASN A 403 6.77 -0.89 4.40
N GLY A 404 5.46 -0.63 4.38
CA GLY A 404 4.90 0.58 3.79
C GLY A 404 5.30 1.82 4.58
N GLY A 405 5.50 2.95 3.89
CA GLY A 405 6.00 4.18 4.54
C GLY A 405 5.09 4.76 5.63
N GLY A 406 3.82 4.34 5.71
CA GLY A 406 2.89 4.76 6.76
C GLY A 406 2.88 3.86 8.00
N GLN A 407 3.75 2.85 8.06
CA GLN A 407 3.88 1.95 9.20
C GLN A 407 4.54 2.62 10.40
N LEU A 408 4.41 2.00 11.57
CA LEU A 408 5.14 2.40 12.76
C LEU A 408 6.64 2.12 12.59
N PRO A 409 7.51 2.99 13.12
CA PRO A 409 8.94 2.72 13.16
C PRO A 409 9.24 1.51 14.05
N ALA A 410 10.41 0.90 13.84
CA ALA A 410 10.91 -0.14 14.73
C ALA A 410 11.07 0.38 16.17
N PRO A 411 10.64 -0.39 17.18
CA PRO A 411 10.92 -0.06 18.58
C PRO A 411 12.42 0.05 18.87
N GLU A 412 12.79 0.76 19.93
CA GLU A 412 14.18 0.85 20.35
C GLU A 412 14.81 -0.55 20.56
N GLY A 413 16.03 -0.73 20.03
CA GLY A 413 16.74 -2.00 20.10
C GLY A 413 16.33 -3.04 19.05
N MET A 414 15.42 -2.72 18.13
CA MET A 414 15.04 -3.55 16.99
C MET A 414 15.35 -2.82 15.67
N SER A 415 15.93 -3.52 14.71
CA SER A 415 16.09 -3.00 13.35
C SER A 415 14.76 -3.05 12.58
N ASN A 416 14.60 -2.17 11.59
CA ASN A 416 13.41 -2.21 10.72
C ASN A 416 13.25 -3.55 9.99
N LYS A 417 14.37 -4.21 9.65
CA LYS A 417 14.33 -5.54 9.02
C LYS A 417 13.72 -6.58 9.97
N GLU A 418 14.16 -6.61 11.23
CA GLU A 418 13.61 -7.53 12.25
C GLU A 418 12.13 -7.26 12.52
N LEU A 419 11.71 -5.99 12.52
CA LEU A 419 10.29 -5.66 12.62
C LEU A 419 9.51 -6.24 11.44
N VAL A 420 9.95 -6.00 10.21
CA VAL A 420 9.26 -6.47 9.00
C VAL A 420 9.17 -7.98 8.96
N ASP A 421 10.25 -8.70 9.30
CA ASP A 421 10.26 -10.17 9.36
C ASP A 421 9.27 -10.67 10.43
N ALA A 422 9.22 -10.03 11.59
CA ALA A 422 8.26 -10.37 12.64
C ALA A 422 6.80 -10.05 12.26
N LEU A 423 6.58 -8.97 11.51
CA LEU A 423 5.26 -8.61 10.98
C LEU A 423 4.79 -9.60 9.93
N ASP A 424 5.69 -10.10 9.07
CA ASP A 424 5.34 -11.09 8.05
C ASP A 424 4.88 -12.41 8.68
N GLU A 425 5.60 -12.90 9.69
CA GLU A 425 5.16 -14.09 10.42
C GLU A 425 3.82 -13.86 11.12
N HIS A 426 3.66 -12.74 11.84
CA HIS A 426 2.42 -12.42 12.54
C HIS A 426 1.24 -12.31 11.57
N TYR A 427 1.41 -11.61 10.44
CA TYR A 427 0.39 -11.46 9.42
C TYR A 427 -0.04 -12.81 8.84
N ARG A 428 0.90 -13.72 8.56
CA ARG A 428 0.58 -15.07 8.05
C ARG A 428 -0.23 -15.90 9.05
N ILE A 429 0.05 -15.77 10.35
CA ILE A 429 -0.74 -16.44 11.41
C ILE A 429 -2.15 -15.86 11.43
N VAL A 430 -2.27 -14.52 11.46
CA VAL A 430 -3.55 -13.81 11.46
C VAL A 430 -4.42 -14.23 10.27
N GLU A 431 -3.84 -14.31 9.07
CA GLU A 431 -4.54 -14.71 7.84
C GLU A 431 -4.94 -16.20 7.81
N ARG A 432 -4.12 -17.08 8.38
CA ARG A 432 -4.45 -18.50 8.52
C ARG A 432 -5.66 -18.71 9.42
N GLU A 433 -5.71 -18.01 10.54
CA GLU A 433 -6.75 -18.14 11.56
C GLU A 433 -7.98 -17.21 11.33
N ARG A 434 -8.02 -16.47 10.23
CA ARG A 434 -9.11 -15.52 9.97
C ARG A 434 -10.40 -16.22 9.55
N ASN A 435 -11.52 -15.79 10.12
CA ASN A 435 -12.86 -16.11 9.61
C ASN A 435 -13.12 -15.35 8.30
N ARG A 436 -13.44 -16.07 7.23
CA ARG A 436 -13.67 -15.49 5.90
C ARG A 436 -15.15 -15.24 5.68
N VAL A 437 -15.45 -14.03 5.22
CA VAL A 437 -16.80 -13.64 4.84
C VAL A 437 -17.28 -14.46 3.64
N ASP A 438 -18.58 -14.72 3.55
CA ASP A 438 -19.16 -15.37 2.39
C ASP A 438 -19.16 -14.41 1.18
N VAL A 439 -18.10 -14.50 0.38
CA VAL A 439 -17.92 -13.65 -0.80
C VAL A 439 -19.03 -13.90 -1.84
N ASP A 440 -19.53 -15.13 -1.97
CA ASP A 440 -20.64 -15.44 -2.89
C ASP A 440 -21.93 -14.76 -2.45
N PHE A 441 -22.15 -14.65 -1.13
CA PHE A 441 -23.25 -13.85 -0.60
C PHE A 441 -23.07 -12.36 -0.96
N LEU A 442 -21.88 -11.78 -0.81
CA LEU A 442 -21.63 -10.39 -1.18
C LEU A 442 -21.86 -10.13 -2.68
N TYR A 443 -21.46 -11.07 -3.55
CA TYR A 443 -21.76 -10.99 -4.98
C TYR A 443 -23.27 -10.98 -5.28
N ARG A 444 -24.03 -11.89 -4.66
CA ARG A 444 -25.48 -12.00 -4.89
C ARG A 444 -26.27 -10.84 -4.26
N ALA A 445 -26.00 -10.52 -2.99
CA ALA A 445 -26.83 -9.65 -2.17
C ALA A 445 -26.44 -8.17 -2.25
N TRP A 446 -25.16 -7.86 -2.52
CA TRP A 446 -24.69 -6.49 -2.58
C TRP A 446 -24.33 -6.07 -4.01
N ILE A 447 -23.50 -6.83 -4.72
CA ILE A 447 -23.07 -6.48 -6.09
C ILE A 447 -24.21 -6.72 -7.10
N GLY A 448 -25.05 -7.72 -6.86
CA GLY A 448 -26.15 -8.09 -7.75
C GLY A 448 -25.68 -8.86 -8.99
N GLY A 449 -24.57 -9.60 -8.89
CA GLY A 449 -23.97 -10.30 -10.03
C GLY A 449 -23.03 -11.44 -9.61
N ALA A 450 -22.19 -11.86 -10.54
CA ALA A 450 -21.12 -12.84 -10.34
C ALA A 450 -19.74 -12.20 -10.64
N PRO A 451 -18.62 -12.82 -10.24
CA PRO A 451 -17.30 -12.34 -10.62
C PRO A 451 -17.18 -12.12 -12.14
N GLY A 452 -16.63 -10.96 -12.55
CA GLY A 452 -16.50 -10.59 -13.95
C GLY A 452 -17.80 -10.19 -14.68
N SER A 453 -18.96 -10.27 -14.03
CA SER A 453 -20.24 -9.80 -14.61
C SER A 453 -20.29 -8.26 -14.74
N GLN A 454 -21.21 -7.74 -15.56
CA GLN A 454 -21.33 -6.29 -15.76
C GLN A 454 -21.54 -5.50 -14.44
N PRO A 455 -22.42 -5.91 -13.49
CA PRO A 455 -22.51 -5.26 -12.19
C PRO A 455 -21.20 -5.28 -11.39
N ALA A 456 -20.49 -6.41 -11.41
CA ALA A 456 -19.18 -6.51 -10.75
C ALA A 456 -18.15 -5.57 -11.38
N ARG A 457 -18.12 -5.42 -12.70
CA ARG A 457 -17.22 -4.49 -13.39
C ARG A 457 -17.50 -3.03 -13.01
N GLU A 458 -18.76 -2.63 -12.94
CA GLU A 458 -19.15 -1.25 -12.56
C GLU A 458 -18.81 -0.91 -11.10
N ILE A 459 -18.92 -1.89 -10.21
CA ILE A 459 -18.71 -1.71 -8.77
C ILE A 459 -17.25 -1.91 -8.37
N LEU A 460 -16.59 -2.93 -8.92
CA LEU A 460 -15.29 -3.42 -8.46
C LEU A 460 -14.13 -3.12 -9.41
N ARG A 461 -14.36 -2.58 -10.61
CA ARG A 461 -13.27 -2.21 -11.54
C ARG A 461 -13.15 -0.69 -11.70
N THR A 462 -12.01 -0.28 -12.22
CA THR A 462 -11.60 1.08 -12.53
C THR A 462 -10.80 1.10 -13.84
N GLN A 463 -10.36 2.27 -14.26
CA GLN A 463 -9.50 2.47 -15.42
C GLN A 463 -8.27 3.29 -15.02
N TYR A 464 -7.22 3.18 -15.84
CA TYR A 464 -5.98 3.93 -15.65
C TYR A 464 -5.69 4.74 -16.91
N HIS A 465 -5.06 5.90 -16.69
CA HIS A 465 -4.86 6.89 -17.74
C HIS A 465 -3.40 7.34 -17.75
N ILE A 466 -2.87 7.61 -18.94
CA ILE A 466 -1.55 8.23 -19.06
C ILE A 466 -1.64 9.63 -18.43
N ARG A 467 -0.73 9.93 -17.51
CA ARG A 467 -0.69 11.22 -16.82
C ARG A 467 0.60 11.95 -17.15
N ASP A 468 0.48 13.19 -17.62
CA ASP A 468 1.65 14.02 -17.90
C ASP A 468 2.38 14.37 -16.62
N LYS A 469 3.71 14.33 -16.67
CA LYS A 469 4.56 14.89 -15.61
C LYS A 469 4.54 16.39 -15.75
N THR A 470 3.70 17.09 -14.99
CA THR A 470 3.87 18.54 -14.85
C THR A 470 5.21 18.76 -14.13
N PRO A 471 6.22 19.38 -14.77
CA PRO A 471 7.51 19.60 -14.12
C PRO A 471 7.32 20.49 -12.89
N VAL A 472 7.96 20.12 -11.79
CA VAL A 472 8.07 20.97 -10.60
C VAL A 472 8.78 22.26 -11.05
N GLY A 473 8.04 23.38 -11.10
CA GLY A 473 8.57 24.69 -11.47
C GLY A 473 7.80 25.49 -12.53
N MET A 474 6.76 24.94 -13.15
CA MET A 474 5.86 25.73 -14.02
C MET A 474 4.42 25.70 -13.51
N ILE A 475 4.19 26.37 -12.38
CA ILE A 475 2.86 26.93 -12.13
C ILE A 475 2.77 28.16 -13.03
N GLN A 476 2.24 27.99 -14.25
CA GLN A 476 1.62 29.13 -14.91
C GLN A 476 0.35 29.43 -14.12
N LEU A 477 0.41 30.46 -13.28
CA LEU A 477 -0.79 31.12 -12.77
C LEU A 477 -1.53 31.70 -13.98
N GLY A 478 -2.39 30.88 -14.57
CA GLY A 478 -3.43 31.35 -15.47
C GLY A 478 -4.42 32.12 -14.62
N ASN A 479 -4.23 33.44 -14.53
CA ASN A 479 -5.29 34.35 -14.12
C ASN A 479 -6.46 34.13 -15.07
N ASN A 480 -7.52 33.49 -14.60
CA ASN A 480 -8.89 33.69 -15.07
C ASN A 480 -9.86 33.23 -13.98
N TRP A 481 -10.42 34.25 -13.34
CA TRP A 481 -11.58 34.36 -12.44
C TRP A 481 -12.52 33.17 -12.32
#